data_AF-A0A5P8JSV9-F1
#
_entry.id   AF-A0A5P8JSV9-F1
#
_cell.length_a   1.000
_cell.length_b   1.000
_cell.length_c   1.000
_cell.angle_alpha   90.00
_cell.angle_beta   90.00
_cell.angle_gamma   90.00
#
_symmetry.space_group_name_H-M   'P 1'
#
loop_
_entity.id
_entity.type
_entity.pdbx_description
1 polymer ?
#
loop_
_entity_poly.entity_id
_entity_poly.type
_entity_poly.pdbx_seq_one_letter_code
_entity_poly.pdbx_strand_id
1 'polypeptide(L)'
;MKVYHGTTSVAKKKILSEGEIHPSQSRIETSIDTILEWALLKSTLTEMPTMGSVRQPTALGDGIYAFEKIMDAEKFRPDHEVIIITLKDTETILNLDDWQVLYELADTLMSTGYEDVFEKRFYSEETQKQYRKLFKLFAEFIIDVANGEKQIDDYAYVFAFALWFLDVIFGKKYRIVSRTFPEQPKYICIRDQQAIESFCGNV
;
A
#
# COMPACT_ATOMS: atom_id res chain seq x y z
N MET A 1 19.02 -0.37 6.54
CA MET A 1 18.14 -1.06 7.55
C MET A 1 17.89 -2.52 7.14
N LYS A 2 17.72 -3.47 8.08
CA LYS A 2 17.35 -4.87 7.74
C LYS A 2 15.86 -5.13 7.96
N VAL A 3 15.22 -5.83 7.03
CA VAL A 3 13.83 -6.34 7.12
C VAL A 3 13.79 -7.80 6.69
N TYR A 4 12.70 -8.51 7.03
CA TYR A 4 12.65 -9.97 6.94
C TYR A 4 11.47 -10.43 6.09
N HIS A 5 11.74 -11.16 5.01
CA HIS A 5 10.72 -11.71 4.11
C HIS A 5 10.58 -13.21 4.31
N GLY A 6 9.41 -13.67 4.72
CA GLY A 6 9.10 -15.10 4.86
C GLY A 6 8.66 -15.70 3.51
N THR A 7 9.28 -16.81 3.10
CA THR A 7 9.02 -17.45 1.80
C THR A 7 9.26 -18.96 1.85
N THR A 8 8.86 -19.71 0.83
CA THR A 8 9.10 -21.16 0.78
C THR A 8 10.57 -21.48 0.46
N SER A 9 11.07 -22.66 0.88
CA SER A 9 12.44 -23.11 0.54
C SER A 9 12.73 -23.10 -0.97
N VAL A 10 11.72 -23.41 -1.80
CA VAL A 10 11.84 -23.38 -3.27
C VAL A 10 11.98 -21.95 -3.78
N ALA A 11 11.14 -21.04 -3.31
CA ALA A 11 11.19 -19.63 -3.69
C ALA A 11 12.47 -18.96 -3.22
N LYS A 12 12.96 -19.27 -2.01
CA LYS A 12 14.25 -18.76 -1.52
C LYS A 12 15.42 -19.14 -2.41
N LYS A 13 15.53 -20.43 -2.78
CA LYS A 13 16.59 -20.90 -3.70
C LYS A 13 16.56 -20.11 -5.01
N LYS A 14 15.34 -19.89 -5.55
CA LYS A 14 15.15 -19.12 -6.77
C LYS A 14 15.58 -17.65 -6.60
N ILE A 15 15.10 -16.97 -5.56
CA ILE A 15 15.46 -15.59 -5.23
C ILE A 15 16.98 -15.42 -5.13
N LEU A 16 17.66 -16.31 -4.37
CA LEU A 16 19.11 -16.27 -4.21
C LEU A 16 19.86 -16.53 -5.51
N SER A 17 19.33 -17.38 -6.40
CA SER A 17 19.94 -17.62 -7.72
C SER A 17 19.69 -16.51 -8.74
N GLU A 18 18.52 -15.85 -8.68
CA GLU A 18 18.10 -14.82 -9.63
C GLU A 18 18.60 -13.42 -9.24
N GLY A 19 18.89 -13.18 -7.96
CA GLY A 19 19.25 -11.84 -7.49
C GLY A 19 18.05 -10.89 -7.39
N GLU A 20 16.82 -11.42 -7.41
CA GLU A 20 15.59 -10.63 -7.36
C GLU A 20 14.50 -11.29 -6.51
N ILE A 21 13.66 -10.47 -5.86
CA ILE A 21 12.41 -10.90 -5.24
C ILE A 21 11.28 -10.32 -6.09
N HIS A 22 10.41 -11.18 -6.61
CA HIS A 22 9.27 -10.72 -7.40
C HIS A 22 8.22 -10.11 -6.47
N PRO A 23 7.70 -8.90 -6.75
CA PRO A 23 6.67 -8.28 -5.94
C PRO A 23 5.38 -9.10 -5.98
N SER A 24 4.60 -9.05 -4.89
CA SER A 24 3.26 -9.63 -4.92
C SER A 24 2.42 -8.85 -5.92
N GLN A 25 1.81 -9.53 -6.90
CA GLN A 25 0.85 -8.92 -7.81
C GLN A 25 -0.51 -8.80 -7.12
N SER A 26 -0.74 -7.69 -6.44
CA SER A 26 -2.05 -7.27 -5.94
C SER A 26 -2.61 -6.25 -6.93
N ARG A 27 -3.25 -6.71 -8.00
CA ARG A 27 -3.80 -5.83 -9.06
C ARG A 27 -4.95 -4.98 -8.50
N ILE A 28 -4.62 -3.88 -7.84
CA ILE A 28 -5.61 -2.91 -7.37
C ILE A 28 -6.29 -2.23 -8.55
N GLU A 29 -5.55 -2.04 -9.65
CA GLU A 29 -6.01 -1.43 -10.90
C GLU A 29 -7.27 -2.08 -11.46
N THR A 30 -7.39 -3.41 -11.39
CA THR A 30 -8.60 -4.12 -11.88
C THR A 30 -9.83 -3.88 -11.02
N SER A 31 -9.66 -3.31 -9.83
CA SER A 31 -10.72 -3.05 -8.86
C SER A 31 -11.11 -1.57 -8.84
N ILE A 32 -10.25 -0.70 -9.36
CA ILE A 32 -10.44 0.76 -9.35
C ILE A 32 -11.65 1.15 -10.19
N ASP A 33 -11.83 0.56 -11.37
CA ASP A 33 -12.95 0.89 -12.25
C ASP A 33 -14.30 0.60 -11.57
N THR A 34 -14.41 -0.55 -10.89
CA THR A 34 -15.60 -0.87 -10.09
C THR A 34 -15.78 0.14 -8.95
N ILE A 35 -14.74 0.43 -8.17
CA ILE A 35 -14.82 1.38 -7.04
C ILE A 35 -15.22 2.78 -7.53
N LEU A 36 -14.72 3.23 -8.68
CA LEU A 36 -15.05 4.52 -9.30
C LEU A 36 -16.53 4.61 -9.70
N GLU A 37 -17.08 3.54 -10.29
CA GLU A 37 -18.51 3.47 -10.63
C GLU A 37 -19.39 3.61 -9.38
N TRP A 38 -19.00 2.96 -8.27
CA TRP A 38 -19.72 3.07 -7.01
C TRP A 38 -19.57 4.44 -6.34
N ALA A 39 -18.42 5.10 -6.50
CA ALA A 39 -18.16 6.41 -5.91
C ALA A 39 -19.22 7.45 -6.33
N LEU A 40 -19.81 7.33 -7.52
CA LEU A 40 -20.91 8.19 -7.96
C LEU A 40 -22.17 8.05 -7.14
N LEU A 41 -22.52 6.82 -6.80
CA LEU A 41 -23.80 6.48 -6.19
C LEU A 41 -23.79 6.67 -4.68
N LYS A 42 -22.59 6.69 -4.06
CA LYS A 42 -22.44 6.62 -2.61
C LYS A 42 -22.06 7.97 -2.00
N SER A 43 -22.56 8.23 -0.80
CA SER A 43 -22.28 9.46 -0.06
C SER A 43 -21.15 9.28 0.95
N THR A 44 -20.89 8.04 1.35
CA THR A 44 -19.87 7.67 2.34
C THR A 44 -19.09 6.44 1.87
N LEU A 45 -17.89 6.24 2.44
CA LEU A 45 -17.09 5.06 2.13
C LEU A 45 -17.80 3.76 2.52
N THR A 46 -18.54 3.77 3.64
CA THR A 46 -19.29 2.62 4.18
C THR A 46 -20.36 2.05 3.25
N GLU A 47 -20.76 2.80 2.23
CA GLU A 47 -21.73 2.31 1.26
C GLU A 47 -21.07 1.72 0.00
N MET A 48 -19.74 1.85 -0.13
CA MET A 48 -18.97 1.27 -1.22
C MET A 48 -18.75 -0.22 -0.98
N PRO A 49 -18.67 -1.05 -2.03
CA PRO A 49 -18.41 -2.47 -1.86
C PRO A 49 -17.04 -2.71 -1.22
N THR A 50 -17.03 -3.58 -0.22
CA THR A 50 -15.79 -4.16 0.30
C THR A 50 -15.35 -5.27 -0.65
N MET A 51 -14.13 -5.17 -1.20
CA MET A 51 -13.52 -6.25 -1.98
C MET A 51 -13.08 -7.35 -1.02
N GLY A 52 -13.98 -8.27 -0.69
CA GLY A 52 -13.80 -9.28 0.38
C GLY A 52 -12.66 -10.30 0.16
N SER A 53 -11.89 -10.20 -0.92
CA SER A 53 -10.79 -11.12 -1.27
C SER A 53 -9.38 -10.55 -1.05
N VAL A 54 -9.24 -9.25 -0.76
CA VAL A 54 -7.92 -8.62 -0.56
C VAL A 54 -7.47 -8.83 0.88
N ARG A 55 -6.26 -9.36 1.09
CA ARG A 55 -5.70 -9.50 2.45
C ARG A 55 -5.29 -8.12 2.98
N GLN A 56 -5.46 -7.87 4.27
CA GLN A 56 -5.04 -6.60 4.91
C GLN A 56 -3.62 -6.14 4.54
N PRO A 57 -2.57 -6.98 4.59
CA PRO A 57 -1.24 -6.57 4.15
C PRO A 57 -1.19 -6.16 2.68
N THR A 58 -1.86 -6.90 1.78
CA THR A 58 -1.90 -6.57 0.33
C THR A 58 -2.54 -5.20 0.03
N ALA A 59 -3.16 -4.60 1.03
CA ALA A 59 -3.78 -3.29 0.96
C ALA A 59 -2.80 -2.11 1.15
N LEU A 60 -1.50 -2.39 1.29
CA LEU A 60 -0.42 -1.42 1.12
C LEU A 60 0.06 -1.29 -0.34
N GLY A 61 -0.53 -2.09 -1.25
CA GLY A 61 -0.30 -2.03 -2.69
C GLY A 61 0.69 -3.08 -3.20
N ASP A 62 1.08 -2.96 -4.47
CA ASP A 62 2.08 -3.85 -5.07
C ASP A 62 3.46 -3.61 -4.46
N GLY A 63 4.16 -4.71 -4.14
CA GLY A 63 5.50 -4.66 -3.59
C GLY A 63 5.96 -5.96 -2.94
N ILE A 64 7.14 -5.92 -2.34
CA ILE A 64 7.70 -7.00 -1.54
C ILE A 64 7.32 -6.77 -0.09
N TYR A 65 6.62 -7.74 0.47
CA TYR A 65 6.16 -7.70 1.85
C TYR A 65 7.19 -8.31 2.79
N ALA A 66 7.58 -7.55 3.80
CA ALA A 66 8.55 -7.93 4.81
C ALA A 66 8.08 -7.49 6.21
N PHE A 67 8.82 -7.93 7.22
CA PHE A 67 8.59 -7.64 8.63
C PHE A 67 9.82 -6.94 9.22
N GLU A 68 9.60 -6.15 10.27
CA GLU A 68 10.69 -5.51 11.02
C GLU A 68 11.44 -6.52 11.92
N LYS A 69 10.76 -7.57 12.36
CA LYS A 69 11.33 -8.60 13.25
C LYS A 69 11.35 -9.96 12.57
N ILE A 70 12.45 -10.68 12.72
CA ILE A 70 12.63 -12.03 12.16
C ILE A 70 11.55 -13.00 12.63
N MET A 71 11.19 -12.96 13.93
CA MET A 71 10.16 -13.83 14.51
C MET A 71 8.80 -13.69 13.84
N ASP A 72 8.46 -12.51 13.33
CA ASP A 72 7.17 -12.28 12.66
C ASP A 72 7.18 -12.89 11.25
N ALA A 73 8.34 -12.93 10.59
CA ALA A 73 8.53 -13.63 9.32
C ALA A 73 8.46 -15.16 9.49
N GLU A 74 9.01 -15.69 10.59
CA GLU A 74 9.00 -17.13 10.91
C GLU A 74 7.60 -17.63 11.32
N LYS A 75 6.85 -16.83 12.08
CA LYS A 75 5.50 -17.20 12.56
C LYS A 75 4.47 -17.32 11.44
N PHE A 76 4.75 -16.72 10.27
CA PHE A 76 3.77 -16.68 9.19
C PHE A 76 3.39 -18.08 8.69
N ARG A 77 4.38 -18.98 8.57
CA ARG A 77 4.16 -20.44 8.45
C ARG A 77 5.37 -21.25 8.92
N PRO A 78 5.17 -22.44 9.54
CA PRO A 78 6.27 -23.27 10.03
C PRO A 78 7.24 -23.78 8.95
N ASP A 79 6.78 -23.85 7.69
CA ASP A 79 7.55 -24.29 6.53
C ASP A 79 8.22 -23.13 5.76
N HIS A 80 8.01 -21.89 6.20
CA HIS A 80 8.66 -20.74 5.59
C HIS A 80 10.08 -20.57 6.10
N GLU A 81 10.99 -20.30 5.18
CA GLU A 81 12.32 -19.80 5.45
C GLU A 81 12.34 -18.27 5.38
N VAL A 82 13.27 -17.65 6.10
CA VAL A 82 13.43 -16.20 6.11
C VAL A 82 14.56 -15.77 5.15
N ILE A 83 14.27 -14.72 4.40
CA ILE A 83 15.24 -13.92 3.65
C ILE A 83 15.43 -12.59 4.38
N ILE A 84 16.68 -12.23 4.62
CA ILE A 84 17.03 -10.92 5.16
C ILE A 84 17.19 -9.98 3.97
N ILE A 85 16.47 -8.86 3.97
CA ILE A 85 16.58 -7.80 2.97
C ILE A 85 17.27 -6.62 3.64
N THR A 86 18.34 -6.13 3.02
CA THR A 86 19.01 -4.89 3.42
C THR A 86 18.50 -3.76 2.54
N LEU A 87 17.83 -2.79 3.15
CA LEU A 87 17.41 -1.55 2.53
C LEU A 87 18.57 -0.56 2.50
N LYS A 88 18.70 0.18 1.39
CA LYS A 88 19.68 1.26 1.24
C LYS A 88 19.52 2.29 2.35
N ASP A 89 20.63 2.84 2.82
CA ASP A 89 20.65 3.77 3.96
C ASP A 89 19.92 5.10 3.70
N THR A 90 19.71 5.46 2.42
CA THR A 90 18.97 6.66 2.02
C THR A 90 17.45 6.49 2.01
N GLU A 91 16.95 5.27 2.17
CA GLU A 91 15.52 4.98 2.03
C GLU A 91 14.75 5.36 3.29
N THR A 92 13.69 6.14 3.11
CA THR A 92 12.76 6.49 4.19
C THR A 92 11.53 5.58 4.10
N ILE A 93 11.14 5.02 5.24
CA ILE A 93 9.90 4.22 5.35
C ILE A 93 8.78 5.16 5.76
N LEU A 94 7.77 5.32 4.90
CA LEU A 94 6.56 6.05 5.26
C LEU A 94 5.76 5.21 6.28
N ASN A 95 5.64 5.70 7.52
CA ASN A 95 4.94 5.00 8.59
C ASN A 95 3.47 5.44 8.65
N LEU A 96 2.57 4.62 8.11
CA LEU A 96 1.13 4.90 8.13
C LEU A 96 0.48 4.65 9.50
N ASP A 97 1.24 4.23 10.51
CA ASP A 97 0.79 4.21 11.91
C ASP A 97 0.90 5.60 12.57
N ASP A 98 1.64 6.53 11.95
CA ASP A 98 1.80 7.90 12.45
C ASP A 98 0.65 8.79 11.98
N TRP A 99 -0.08 9.39 12.92
CA TRP A 99 -1.20 10.28 12.62
C TRP A 99 -0.76 11.47 11.76
N GLN A 100 0.41 12.06 11.98
CA GLN A 100 0.87 13.22 11.20
C GLN A 100 1.02 12.85 9.72
N VAL A 101 1.57 11.67 9.45
CA VAL A 101 1.71 11.12 8.10
C VAL A 101 0.34 10.86 7.48
N LEU A 102 -0.61 10.33 8.24
CA LEU A 102 -1.98 10.11 7.75
C LEU A 102 -2.70 11.42 7.41
N TYR A 103 -2.55 12.44 8.25
CA TYR A 103 -3.10 13.76 7.97
C TYR A 103 -2.45 14.45 6.79
N GLU A 104 -1.12 14.35 6.62
CA GLU A 104 -0.44 14.87 5.44
C GLU A 104 -0.88 14.14 4.16
N LEU A 105 -1.08 12.83 4.25
CA LEU A 105 -1.61 12.02 3.17
C LEU A 105 -3.03 12.48 2.78
N ALA A 106 -3.92 12.64 3.76
CA ALA A 106 -5.28 13.10 3.55
C ALA A 106 -5.31 14.55 3.03
N ASP A 107 -4.50 15.45 3.60
CA ASP A 107 -4.39 16.82 3.14
C ASP A 107 -3.92 16.87 1.69
N THR A 108 -2.89 16.09 1.31
CA THR A 108 -2.45 16.00 -0.10
C THR A 108 -3.58 15.55 -1.02
N LEU A 109 -4.43 14.61 -0.59
CA LEU A 109 -5.61 14.17 -1.34
C LEU A 109 -6.75 15.21 -1.35
N MET A 110 -6.82 16.14 -0.42
CA MET A 110 -7.87 17.17 -0.38
C MET A 110 -7.45 18.49 -1.04
N SER A 111 -6.19 18.89 -0.86
CA SER A 111 -5.68 20.23 -1.19
C SER A 111 -5.27 20.38 -2.66
N THR A 112 -5.30 19.30 -3.43
CA THR A 112 -4.83 19.38 -4.80
C THR A 112 -5.88 19.91 -5.79
N GLY A 113 -5.53 20.95 -6.53
CA GLY A 113 -6.18 21.31 -7.80
C GLY A 113 -5.90 20.26 -8.85
N TYR A 114 -6.86 19.37 -9.08
CA TYR A 114 -6.71 18.22 -9.98
C TYR A 114 -6.88 18.57 -11.46
N GLU A 115 -7.32 19.79 -11.78
CA GLU A 115 -7.62 20.25 -13.14
C GLU A 115 -6.45 19.99 -14.10
N ASP A 116 -5.27 20.54 -13.81
CA ASP A 116 -4.09 20.46 -14.70
C ASP A 116 -3.56 19.04 -14.93
N VAL A 117 -3.86 18.11 -14.02
CA VAL A 117 -3.37 16.73 -14.11
C VAL A 117 -4.33 15.85 -14.91
N PHE A 118 -5.63 16.07 -14.76
CA PHE A 118 -6.62 15.35 -15.55
C PHE A 118 -6.67 15.81 -17.00
N GLU A 119 -6.46 17.10 -17.26
CA GLU A 119 -6.39 17.66 -18.62
C GLU A 119 -5.29 16.99 -19.46
N LYS A 120 -4.17 16.59 -18.85
CA LYS A 120 -3.05 15.88 -19.52
C LYS A 120 -3.38 14.44 -19.93
N ARG A 121 -4.41 13.82 -19.34
CA ARG A 121 -4.77 12.41 -19.58
C ARG A 121 -6.05 12.22 -20.40
N PHE A 122 -6.63 13.30 -20.93
CA PHE A 122 -7.86 13.28 -21.74
C PHE A 122 -9.06 12.59 -21.08
N TYR A 123 -9.19 12.66 -19.74
CA TYR A 123 -10.37 12.14 -19.07
C TYR A 123 -11.58 13.04 -19.32
N SER A 124 -12.75 12.43 -19.51
CA SER A 124 -14.03 13.14 -19.56
C SER A 124 -14.27 13.92 -18.26
N GLU A 125 -14.98 15.05 -18.33
CA GLU A 125 -15.36 15.83 -17.13
C GLU A 125 -16.05 14.97 -16.07
N GLU A 126 -16.88 14.01 -16.49
CA GLU A 126 -17.57 13.08 -15.59
C GLU A 126 -16.59 12.17 -14.87
N THR A 127 -15.61 11.59 -15.58
CA THR A 127 -14.54 10.80 -14.97
C THR A 127 -13.72 11.62 -13.97
N GLN A 128 -13.43 12.87 -14.28
CA GLN A 128 -12.70 13.75 -13.36
C GLN A 128 -13.48 13.99 -12.07
N LYS A 129 -14.80 14.20 -12.18
CA LYS A 129 -15.71 14.36 -11.03
C LYS A 129 -15.76 13.10 -10.16
N GLN A 130 -15.80 11.92 -10.79
CA GLN A 130 -15.77 10.62 -10.10
C GLN A 130 -14.52 10.46 -9.25
N TYR A 131 -13.36 10.70 -9.84
CA TYR A 131 -12.08 10.61 -9.14
C TYR A 131 -12.01 11.61 -7.97
N ARG A 132 -12.41 12.88 -8.17
CA ARG A 132 -12.44 13.89 -7.09
C ARG A 132 -13.28 13.44 -5.91
N LYS A 133 -14.47 12.89 -6.18
CA LYS A 133 -15.34 12.38 -5.12
C LYS A 133 -14.69 11.21 -4.39
N LEU A 134 -14.09 10.28 -5.13
CA LEU A 134 -13.41 9.13 -4.54
C LEU A 134 -12.23 9.54 -3.65
N PHE A 135 -11.40 10.52 -4.05
CA PHE A 135 -10.30 11.00 -3.20
C PHE A 135 -10.79 11.63 -1.92
N LYS A 136 -11.87 12.42 -1.98
CA LYS A 136 -12.46 13.01 -0.79
C LYS A 136 -12.94 11.93 0.17
N LEU A 137 -13.67 10.93 -0.33
CA LEU A 137 -14.14 9.81 0.49
C LEU A 137 -12.97 9.04 1.14
N PHE A 138 -11.88 8.81 0.41
CA PHE A 138 -10.71 8.16 0.99
C PHE A 138 -9.91 9.04 1.95
N ALA A 139 -9.78 10.34 1.67
CA ALA A 139 -9.11 11.29 2.55
C ALA A 139 -9.86 11.44 3.88
N GLU A 140 -11.19 11.58 3.83
CA GLU A 140 -12.06 11.59 5.00
C GLU A 140 -11.90 10.31 5.81
N PHE A 141 -11.93 9.15 5.16
CA PHE A 141 -11.72 7.88 5.86
C PHE A 141 -10.32 7.76 6.49
N ILE A 142 -9.27 8.27 5.83
CA ILE A 142 -7.91 8.31 6.39
C ILE A 142 -7.88 9.18 7.67
N ILE A 143 -8.59 10.30 7.68
CA ILE A 143 -8.74 11.15 8.87
C ILE A 143 -9.48 10.41 9.97
N ASP A 144 -10.59 9.74 9.65
CA ASP A 144 -11.36 8.95 10.62
C ASP A 144 -10.48 7.84 11.24
N VAL A 145 -9.64 7.19 10.44
CA VAL A 145 -8.66 6.20 10.91
C VAL A 145 -7.60 6.86 11.80
N ALA A 146 -7.09 8.03 11.44
CA ALA A 146 -6.11 8.77 12.26
C ALA A 146 -6.69 9.20 13.61
N ASN A 147 -8.00 9.48 13.67
CA ASN A 147 -8.75 9.79 14.88
C ASN A 147 -9.18 8.56 15.68
N GLY A 148 -8.99 7.35 15.14
CA GLY A 148 -9.43 6.09 15.76
C GLY A 148 -10.93 5.84 15.68
N GLU A 149 -11.66 6.55 14.82
CA GLU A 149 -13.10 6.42 14.62
C GLU A 149 -13.48 5.30 13.65
N LYS A 150 -12.54 4.92 12.78
CA LYS A 150 -12.68 3.84 11.79
C LYS A 150 -11.51 2.90 11.83
N GLN A 151 -11.74 1.66 11.38
CA GLN A 151 -10.67 0.68 11.20
C GLN A 151 -10.40 0.48 9.73
N ILE A 152 -9.12 0.31 9.38
CA ILE A 152 -8.74 0.01 8.00
C ILE A 152 -9.37 -1.28 7.49
N ASP A 153 -9.74 -2.20 8.40
CA ASP A 153 -10.35 -3.47 8.06
C ASP A 153 -11.70 -3.30 7.34
N ASP A 154 -12.42 -2.21 7.61
CA ASP A 154 -13.67 -1.87 6.94
C ASP A 154 -13.43 -1.68 5.43
N TYR A 155 -12.26 -1.14 5.05
CA TYR A 155 -11.90 -0.80 3.67
C TYR A 155 -10.39 -0.92 3.43
N ALA A 156 -9.89 -2.16 3.44
CA ALA A 156 -8.45 -2.44 3.43
C ALA A 156 -7.68 -1.65 2.35
N TYR A 157 -8.24 -1.55 1.13
CA TYR A 157 -7.57 -0.98 -0.05
C TYR A 157 -7.45 0.55 -0.07
N VAL A 158 -7.96 1.26 0.94
CA VAL A 158 -7.90 2.75 0.99
C VAL A 158 -6.47 3.25 0.81
N PHE A 159 -5.50 2.69 1.55
CA PHE A 159 -4.11 3.12 1.46
C PHE A 159 -3.48 2.79 0.11
N ALA A 160 -3.66 1.57 -0.39
CA ALA A 160 -3.15 1.19 -1.70
C ALA A 160 -3.68 2.12 -2.81
N PHE A 161 -4.97 2.49 -2.77
CA PHE A 161 -5.53 3.44 -3.73
C PHE A 161 -4.92 4.84 -3.57
N ALA A 162 -4.89 5.37 -2.34
CA ALA A 162 -4.32 6.69 -2.06
C ALA A 162 -2.88 6.77 -2.57
N LEU A 163 -2.05 5.77 -2.23
CA LEU A 163 -0.64 5.70 -2.60
C LEU A 163 -0.42 5.49 -4.11
N TRP A 164 -1.26 4.69 -4.77
CA TRP A 164 -1.24 4.54 -6.23
C TRP A 164 -1.58 5.87 -6.91
N PHE A 165 -2.62 6.54 -6.42
CA PHE A 165 -3.03 7.81 -6.97
C PHE A 165 -1.95 8.88 -6.84
N LEU A 166 -1.34 9.00 -5.66
CA LEU A 166 -0.25 9.95 -5.45
C LEU A 166 0.95 9.69 -6.36
N ASP A 167 1.25 8.43 -6.67
CA ASP A 167 2.30 8.06 -7.63
C ASP A 167 1.87 8.43 -9.07
N VAL A 168 0.74 7.90 -9.54
CA VAL A 168 0.31 8.01 -10.94
C VAL A 168 -0.03 9.44 -11.34
N ILE A 169 -0.54 10.25 -10.41
CA ILE A 169 -1.08 11.58 -10.67
C ILE A 169 -0.13 12.67 -10.20
N PHE A 170 0.51 12.53 -9.04
CA PHE A 170 1.46 13.54 -8.55
C PHE A 170 2.93 13.20 -8.75
N GLY A 171 3.24 12.01 -9.26
CA GLY A 171 4.62 11.53 -9.33
C GLY A 171 5.26 11.36 -7.95
N LYS A 172 4.47 11.36 -6.87
CA LYS A 172 4.95 11.17 -5.50
C LYS A 172 5.14 9.68 -5.25
N LYS A 173 6.36 9.20 -5.47
CA LYS A 173 6.73 7.80 -5.29
C LYS A 173 7.13 7.49 -3.85
N TYR A 174 6.22 6.85 -3.13
CA TYR A 174 6.53 6.25 -1.83
C TYR A 174 7.12 4.85 -2.05
N ARG A 175 8.45 4.76 -1.98
CA ARG A 175 9.21 3.54 -2.29
C ARG A 175 9.03 2.45 -1.24
N ILE A 176 8.90 2.84 0.02
CA ILE A 176 8.67 1.92 1.14
C ILE A 176 7.59 2.50 2.04
N VAL A 177 6.58 1.68 2.34
CA VAL A 177 5.47 2.04 3.23
C VAL A 177 5.33 0.97 4.31
N SER A 178 4.91 1.36 5.51
CA SER A 178 4.70 0.42 6.60
C SER A 178 3.44 0.72 7.38
N ARG A 179 2.83 -0.33 7.93
CA ARG A 179 1.63 -0.24 8.76
C ARG A 179 1.47 -1.46 9.64
N THR A 180 0.87 -1.26 10.80
CA THR A 180 0.41 -2.31 11.72
C THR A 180 -1.11 -2.45 11.59
N PHE A 181 -1.58 -3.68 11.32
CA PHE A 181 -3.01 -3.99 11.28
C PHE A 181 -3.46 -4.59 12.62
N PRO A 182 -4.76 -4.48 12.99
CA PRO A 182 -5.28 -5.08 14.22
C PRO A 182 -4.87 -6.55 14.35
N GLU A 183 -4.37 -6.93 15.53
CA GLU A 183 -3.94 -8.30 15.87
C GLU A 183 -2.85 -8.90 14.96
N GLN A 184 -2.19 -8.08 14.14
CA GLN A 184 -1.17 -8.49 13.17
C GLN A 184 0.16 -7.76 13.40
N PRO A 185 1.30 -8.32 12.96
CA PRO A 185 2.59 -7.64 13.04
C PRO A 185 2.63 -6.41 12.11
N LYS A 186 3.65 -5.57 12.31
CA LYS A 186 3.94 -4.47 11.39
C LYS A 186 4.42 -5.02 10.04
N TYR A 187 3.69 -4.70 8.99
CA TYR A 187 4.08 -4.99 7.61
C TYR A 187 4.87 -3.84 7.03
N ILE A 188 5.91 -4.17 6.27
CA ILE A 188 6.69 -3.25 5.46
C ILE A 188 6.51 -3.69 4.01
N CYS A 189 5.96 -2.83 3.17
CA CYS A 189 5.82 -3.05 1.74
C CYS A 189 6.88 -2.22 1.00
N ILE A 190 7.80 -2.91 0.34
CA ILE A 190 8.82 -2.32 -0.52
C ILE A 190 8.24 -2.28 -1.94
N ARG A 191 7.82 -1.09 -2.37
CA ARG A 191 7.11 -0.86 -3.63
C ARG A 191 8.06 -0.65 -4.82
N ASP A 192 9.33 -0.35 -4.54
CA ASP A 192 10.37 -0.17 -5.56
C ASP A 192 11.59 -1.04 -5.22
N GLN A 193 11.90 -2.00 -6.11
CA GLN A 193 13.04 -2.92 -5.98
C GLN A 193 14.37 -2.18 -5.83
N GLN A 194 14.49 -0.98 -6.40
CA GLN A 194 15.71 -0.18 -6.31
C GLN A 194 15.98 0.35 -4.89
N ALA A 195 15.03 0.25 -3.96
CA ALA A 195 15.25 0.56 -2.55
C ALA A 195 16.06 -0.53 -1.83
N ILE A 196 16.15 -1.72 -2.42
CA ILE A 196 16.92 -2.86 -1.89
C ILE A 196 18.37 -2.73 -2.33
N GLU A 197 19.29 -2.88 -1.37
CA GLU A 197 20.73 -2.95 -1.63
C GLU A 197 21.16 -4.39 -1.88
N SER A 198 20.68 -5.31 -1.05
CA SER A 198 20.99 -6.74 -1.14
C SER A 198 19.99 -7.56 -0.34
N PHE A 199 20.00 -8.87 -0.55
CA PHE A 199 19.33 -9.82 0.33
C PHE A 199 20.21 -11.04 0.57
N CYS A 200 20.06 -11.67 1.74
CA CYS A 200 20.87 -12.79 2.19
C CYS A 200 20.01 -13.98 2.65
N GLY A 201 20.55 -15.19 2.53
CA GLY A 201 19.94 -16.42 3.08
C GLY A 201 20.49 -16.79 4.46
N ASN A 202 19.58 -17.15 5.38
CA ASN A 202 19.80 -17.56 6.79
C ASN A 202 20.22 -16.44 7.79
N VAL A 203 19.54 -16.41 8.94
CA VAL A 203 20.13 -16.17 10.28
C VAL A 203 20.14 -17.51 10.99
#